data_AF-A0A944BPG3-F1
#
_entry.id   AF-A0A944BPG3-F1
#
_cell.length_a   1.000
_cell.length_b   1.000
_cell.length_c   1.000
_cell.angle_alpha   90.00
_cell.angle_beta   90.00
_cell.angle_gamma   90.00
#
_symmetry.space_group_name_H-M   'P 1'
#
loop_
_entity.id
_entity.type
_entity.pdbx_description
1 polymer ?
#
loop_
_entity_poly.entity_id
_entity_poly.type
_entity_poly.pdbx_seq_one_letter_code
_entity_poly.pdbx_strand_id
1 'polypeptide(L)'
;MLKIFALVICCLALLIYFRQIKPEFSYLLRLCVIALVFGFLISGISVLSENLSYRFSQFASLSEYVKICLKILGISLVTQTVSDICKDCGESALSTLTETVGRIAVIVLVFPIAEKLLELSVGMLR
;
A
#
# COMPACT_ATOMS: atom_id res chain seq x y z
N MET A 1 0.76 -16.02 -0.73
CA MET A 1 1.59 -15.48 0.37
C MET A 1 3.02 -16.06 0.32
N LEU A 2 3.27 -17.34 0.66
CA LEU A 2 4.64 -17.91 0.72
C LEU A 2 5.46 -17.81 -0.59
N LYS A 3 4.82 -17.99 -1.75
CA LYS A 3 5.47 -17.85 -3.07
C LYS A 3 5.97 -16.43 -3.35
N ILE A 4 5.30 -15.41 -2.80
CA ILE A 4 5.64 -14.00 -2.99
C ILE A 4 6.88 -13.66 -2.16
N PHE A 5 6.90 -14.08 -0.89
CA PHE A 5 8.08 -13.92 -0.03
C PHE A 5 9.32 -14.62 -0.62
N ALA A 6 9.18 -15.84 -1.12
CA ALA A 6 10.28 -16.56 -1.76
C ALA A 6 10.81 -15.84 -3.01
N LEU A 7 9.92 -15.29 -3.84
CA LEU A 7 10.30 -14.52 -5.03
C LEU A 7 11.00 -13.20 -4.67
N VAL A 8 10.50 -12.49 -3.66
CA VAL A 8 11.13 -11.25 -3.14
C VAL A 8 12.52 -11.52 -2.60
N ILE A 9 12.70 -12.60 -1.81
CA ILE A 9 14.01 -12.99 -1.27
C ILE A 9 14.98 -13.35 -2.40
N CYS A 10 14.52 -14.07 -3.43
CA CYS A 10 15.34 -14.43 -4.57
C CYS A 10 15.76 -13.19 -5.38
N CYS A 11 14.84 -12.25 -5.64
CA CYS A 11 15.15 -10.97 -6.27
C CYS A 11 16.14 -10.13 -5.45
N LEU A 12 15.98 -10.07 -4.11
CA LEU A 12 16.89 -9.37 -3.22
C LEU A 12 18.30 -9.96 -3.26
N ALA A 13 18.42 -11.28 -3.23
CA ALA A 13 19.72 -11.97 -3.35
C ALA A 13 20.41 -11.65 -4.68
N LEU A 14 19.66 -11.64 -5.79
CA LEU A 14 20.18 -11.28 -7.11
C LEU A 14 20.64 -9.81 -7.16
N LEU A 15 19.90 -8.92 -6.51
CA LEU A 15 20.19 -7.48 -6.47
C LEU A 15 21.46 -7.17 -5.67
N ILE A 16 21.64 -7.84 -4.52
CA ILE A 16 22.86 -7.74 -3.72
C ILE A 16 24.08 -8.24 -4.51
N TYR A 17 23.93 -9.35 -5.25
CA TYR A 17 24.99 -9.89 -6.10
C TYR A 17 25.38 -8.90 -7.22
N PHE A 18 24.40 -8.32 -7.91
CA PHE A 18 24.65 -7.36 -8.99
C PHE A 18 25.24 -6.03 -8.51
N ARG A 19 24.88 -5.59 -7.29
CA ARG A 19 25.40 -4.37 -6.67
C ARG A 19 26.93 -4.40 -6.49
N GLN A 20 27.53 -5.59 -6.36
CA GLN A 20 29.00 -5.74 -6.26
C GLN A 20 29.72 -5.57 -7.60
N ILE A 21 29.03 -5.72 -8.75
CA ILE A 21 29.67 -5.75 -10.07
C ILE A 21 29.63 -4.36 -10.73
N LYS A 22 28.47 -3.67 -10.73
CA LYS A 22 28.32 -2.29 -11.25
C LYS A 22 27.24 -1.51 -10.48
N PRO A 23 27.58 -0.45 -9.72
CA PRO A 23 26.61 0.31 -8.92
C PRO A 23 25.58 1.09 -9.75
N GLU A 24 25.89 1.42 -11.00
CA GLU A 24 25.03 2.19 -11.90
C GLU A 24 23.74 1.44 -12.31
N PHE A 25 23.79 0.10 -12.41
CA PHE A 25 22.61 -0.73 -12.71
C PHE A 25 21.74 -1.01 -11.47
N SER A 26 22.22 -0.67 -10.27
CA SER A 26 21.56 -1.02 -9.02
C SER A 26 20.24 -0.26 -8.81
N TYR A 27 20.14 0.99 -9.31
CA TYR A 27 18.91 1.79 -9.27
C TYR A 27 17.82 1.25 -10.19
N LEU A 28 18.16 0.91 -11.44
CA LEU A 28 17.23 0.37 -12.42
C LEU A 28 16.69 -1.01 -11.99
N LEU A 29 17.55 -1.86 -11.43
CA LEU A 29 17.13 -3.17 -10.91
C LEU A 29 16.19 -3.03 -9.69
N ARG A 30 16.45 -2.07 -8.79
CA ARG A 30 15.56 -1.77 -7.66
C ARG A 30 14.18 -1.38 -8.15
N LEU A 31 14.11 -0.41 -9.06
CA LEU A 31 12.84 0.07 -9.62
C LEU A 31 12.04 -1.06 -10.27
N CYS A 32 12.73 -1.98 -10.96
CA CYS A 32 12.13 -3.17 -11.57
C CYS A 32 11.57 -4.16 -10.53
N VAL A 33 12.31 -4.44 -9.46
CA VAL A 33 11.84 -5.31 -8.35
C VAL A 33 10.63 -4.70 -7.65
N ILE A 34 10.62 -3.39 -7.44
CA ILE A 34 9.48 -2.67 -6.84
C ILE A 34 8.26 -2.76 -7.73
N ALA A 35 8.41 -2.51 -9.03
CA ALA A 35 7.32 -2.64 -10.00
C ALA A 35 6.74 -4.06 -10.04
N LEU A 36 7.58 -5.10 -9.98
CA LEU A 36 7.15 -6.50 -9.90
C LEU A 36 6.37 -6.79 -8.61
N VAL A 37 6.88 -6.37 -7.45
CA VAL A 37 6.21 -6.58 -6.16
C VAL A 37 4.87 -5.82 -6.11
N PHE A 38 4.84 -4.59 -6.64
CA PHE A 38 3.61 -3.80 -6.77
C PHE A 38 2.57 -4.48 -7.66
N GLY A 39 2.96 -5.00 -8.82
CA GLY A 39 2.08 -5.74 -9.70
C GLY A 39 1.44 -6.95 -9.01
N PHE A 40 2.23 -7.69 -8.23
CA PHE A 40 1.72 -8.83 -7.46
C PHE A 40 0.78 -8.43 -6.32
N LEU A 41 1.03 -7.30 -5.65
CA LEU A 41 0.15 -6.77 -4.61
C LEU A 41 -1.22 -6.35 -5.17
N ILE A 42 -1.23 -5.70 -6.34
CA ILE A 42 -2.48 -5.31 -7.02
C ILE A 42 -3.31 -6.55 -7.37
N SER A 43 -2.66 -7.61 -7.87
CA SER A 43 -3.33 -8.88 -8.17
C SER A 43 -3.81 -9.62 -6.91
N GLY A 44 -3.17 -9.43 -5.75
CA GLY A 44 -3.64 -9.98 -4.48
C GLY A 44 -4.85 -9.23 -3.93
N ILE A 45 -4.86 -7.91 -4.05
CA ILE A 45 -5.94 -7.03 -3.61
C ILE A 45 -7.21 -7.24 -4.44
N SER A 46 -7.09 -7.46 -5.76
CA SER A 46 -8.26 -7.74 -6.61
C SER A 46 -8.98 -9.03 -6.18
N VAL A 47 -8.23 -10.12 -5.97
CA VAL A 47 -8.77 -11.40 -5.47
C VAL A 47 -9.40 -11.25 -4.08
N LEU A 48 -8.81 -10.42 -3.21
CA LEU A 48 -9.38 -10.15 -1.89
C LEU A 48 -10.69 -9.35 -2.01
N SER A 49 -10.74 -8.36 -2.91
CA SER A 49 -11.92 -7.53 -3.13
C SER A 49 -13.10 -8.32 -3.70
N GLU A 50 -12.85 -9.26 -4.61
CA GLU A 50 -13.88 -10.16 -5.16
C GLU A 50 -14.42 -11.09 -4.08
N ASN A 51 -13.54 -11.75 -3.31
CA ASN A 51 -13.96 -12.66 -2.24
C ASN A 51 -14.70 -11.95 -1.09
N LEU A 52 -14.27 -10.74 -0.72
CA LEU A 52 -15.00 -9.94 0.27
C LEU A 52 -16.35 -9.47 -0.27
N SER A 53 -16.44 -9.00 -1.52
CA SER A 53 -17.71 -8.56 -2.10
C SER A 53 -18.74 -9.70 -2.16
N TYR A 54 -18.30 -10.93 -2.45
CA TYR A 54 -19.18 -12.11 -2.45
C TYR A 54 -19.72 -12.44 -1.05
N ARG A 55 -18.87 -12.39 -0.02
CA ARG A 55 -19.24 -12.67 1.38
C ARG A 55 -20.04 -11.53 2.04
N PHE A 56 -19.77 -10.28 1.66
CA PHE A 56 -20.43 -9.07 2.18
C PHE A 56 -21.64 -8.63 1.36
N SER A 57 -21.99 -9.33 0.28
CA SER A 57 -23.23 -9.09 -0.49
C SER A 57 -24.50 -9.17 0.37
N GLN A 58 -24.46 -9.84 1.53
CA GLN A 58 -25.54 -9.87 2.51
C GLN A 58 -25.65 -8.60 3.39
N PHE A 59 -24.61 -7.76 3.42
CA PHE A 59 -24.59 -6.51 4.17
C PHE A 59 -24.14 -5.36 3.26
N ALA A 60 -25.08 -4.84 2.45
CA ALA A 60 -24.82 -3.83 1.42
C ALA A 60 -24.03 -2.60 1.93
N SER A 61 -24.25 -2.19 3.18
CA SER A 61 -23.60 -1.03 3.81
C SER A 61 -22.14 -1.25 4.22
N LEU A 62 -21.71 -2.49 4.47
CA LEU A 62 -20.33 -2.79 4.92
C LEU A 62 -19.32 -2.80 3.75
N SER A 63 -19.80 -3.00 2.53
CA SER A 63 -18.95 -3.07 1.32
C SER A 63 -18.16 -1.79 1.06
N GLU A 64 -18.75 -0.62 1.35
CA GLU A 64 -18.14 0.69 1.12
C GLU A 64 -17.01 0.98 2.10
N TYR A 65 -17.21 0.67 3.40
CA TYR A 65 -16.18 0.83 4.42
C TYR A 65 -14.98 -0.10 4.18
N VAL A 66 -15.24 -1.35 3.80
CA VAL A 66 -14.18 -2.30 3.41
C VAL A 66 -13.34 -1.75 2.26
N LYS A 67 -13.98 -1.12 1.27
CA LYS A 67 -13.29 -0.50 0.13
C LYS A 67 -12.42 0.68 0.55
N ILE A 68 -12.88 1.50 1.50
CA ILE A 68 -12.10 2.61 2.06
C ILE A 68 -10.90 2.08 2.86
N CYS A 69 -11.08 1.07 3.71
CA CYS A 69 -9.99 0.42 4.45
C CYS A 69 -8.92 -0.13 3.51
N LEU A 70 -9.32 -0.81 2.42
CA LEU A 70 -8.38 -1.30 1.41
C LEU A 70 -7.61 -0.17 0.71
N LYS A 71 -8.26 0.97 0.42
CA LYS A 71 -7.57 2.15 -0.13
C LYS A 71 -6.52 2.70 0.83
N ILE A 72 -6.86 2.82 2.12
CA ILE A 72 -5.93 3.31 3.16
C ILE A 72 -4.73 2.36 3.27
N LEU A 73 -4.96 1.05 3.31
CA LEU A 73 -3.90 0.04 3.33
C LEU A 73 -2.99 0.15 2.10
N GLY A 74 -3.58 0.29 0.92
CA GLY A 74 -2.83 0.48 -0.32
C GLY A 74 -1.94 1.72 -0.30
N ILE A 75 -2.49 2.87 0.10
CA ILE A 75 -1.75 4.14 0.19
C ILE A 75 -0.62 4.05 1.21
N SER A 76 -0.86 3.45 2.39
CA SER A 76 0.16 3.28 3.42
C SER A 76 1.32 2.41 2.93
N LEU A 77 1.03 1.32 2.21
CA LEU A 77 2.04 0.43 1.67
C LEU A 77 2.89 1.11 0.59
N VAL A 78 2.24 1.82 -0.36
CA VAL A 78 2.95 2.63 -1.37
C VAL A 78 3.84 3.66 -0.70
N THR A 79 3.30 4.40 0.24
CA THR A 79 4.04 5.48 0.92
C THR A 79 5.28 4.94 1.62
N GLN A 80 5.17 3.82 2.35
CA GLN A 80 6.31 3.20 3.03
C GLN A 80 7.38 2.74 2.03
N THR A 81 6.98 2.02 0.97
CA THR A 81 7.93 1.56 -0.05
C THR A 81 8.66 2.72 -0.72
N VAL A 82 7.96 3.79 -1.10
CA VAL A 82 8.56 4.98 -1.72
C VAL A 82 9.49 5.71 -0.73
N SER A 83 9.09 5.85 0.53
CA SER A 83 9.91 6.48 1.55
C SER A 83 11.21 5.72 1.80
N ASP A 84 11.14 4.39 1.90
CA ASP A 84 12.32 3.55 2.09
C ASP A 84 13.27 3.62 0.88
N ILE A 85 12.73 3.71 -0.34
CA ILE A 85 13.54 3.95 -1.54
C ILE A 85 14.26 5.28 -1.47
N CYS A 86 13.56 6.36 -1.13
CA CYS A 86 14.17 7.68 -1.01
C CYS A 86 15.32 7.67 0.01
N LYS A 87 15.16 6.99 1.15
CA LYS A 87 16.25 6.80 2.14
C LYS A 87 17.42 6.01 1.55
N ASP A 88 17.12 4.94 0.83
CA ASP A 88 18.11 4.07 0.17
C ASP A 88 18.91 4.77 -0.95
N CYS A 89 18.38 5.87 -1.48
CA CYS A 89 19.05 6.74 -2.46
C CYS A 89 19.86 7.86 -1.79
N GLY A 90 19.81 7.99 -0.46
CA GLY A 90 20.41 9.09 0.31
C GLY A 90 19.53 10.33 0.47
N GLU A 91 18.33 10.33 -0.11
CA GLU A 91 17.39 11.47 -0.14
C GLU A 91 16.39 11.41 1.03
N SER A 92 16.89 11.71 2.24
CA SER A 92 16.10 11.70 3.48
C SER A 92 15.00 12.77 3.53
N ALA A 93 15.21 13.92 2.89
CA ALA A 93 14.22 14.99 2.82
C ALA A 93 12.98 14.57 1.99
N LEU A 94 13.19 13.95 0.83
CA LEU A 94 12.11 13.41 0.00
C LEU A 94 11.38 12.24 0.68
N SER A 95 12.10 11.38 1.41
CA SER A 95 11.48 10.33 2.23
C SER A 95 10.50 10.90 3.26
N THR A 96 10.89 11.98 3.95
CA THR A 96 10.04 12.59 4.98
C THR A 96 8.83 13.30 4.36
N LEU A 97 9.03 13.96 3.21
CA LEU A 97 7.94 14.56 2.42
C LEU A 97 6.94 13.51 1.92
N THR A 98 7.41 12.39 1.39
CA THR A 98 6.50 11.32 0.92
C THR A 98 5.69 10.73 2.06
N GLU A 99 6.31 10.50 3.23
CA GLU A 99 5.60 10.00 4.40
C GLU A 99 4.53 10.98 4.92
N THR A 100 4.85 12.28 4.95
CA THR A 100 3.88 13.31 5.36
C THR A 100 2.71 13.41 4.38
N VAL A 101 2.95 13.37 3.07
CA VAL A 101 1.90 13.33 2.05
C VAL A 101 1.00 12.10 2.23
N GLY A 102 1.57 10.92 2.47
CA GLY A 102 0.79 9.70 2.69
C GLY A 102 -0.10 9.79 3.94
N ARG A 103 0.41 10.36 5.05
CA ARG A 103 -0.39 10.58 6.27
C ARG A 103 -1.56 11.54 6.00
N ILE A 104 -1.33 12.64 5.28
CA ILE A 104 -2.39 13.59 4.91
C ILE A 104 -3.46 12.89 4.05
N ALA A 105 -3.05 12.09 3.06
CA ALA A 105 -3.99 11.34 2.22
C ALA A 105 -4.86 10.36 3.02
N VAL A 106 -4.29 9.70 4.04
CA VAL A 106 -5.06 8.84 4.95
C VAL A 106 -6.05 9.65 5.77
N ILE A 107 -5.66 10.80 6.33
CA ILE A 107 -6.56 11.67 7.11
C ILE A 107 -7.77 12.11 6.27
N VAL A 108 -7.54 12.50 5.01
CA VAL A 108 -8.62 12.89 4.07
C VAL A 108 -9.60 11.74 3.83
N LEU A 109 -9.12 10.49 3.75
CA LEU A 109 -9.98 9.32 3.57
C LEU A 109 -10.75 8.90 4.83
N VAL A 110 -10.26 9.28 6.02
CA VAL A 110 -10.96 9.02 7.29
C VAL A 110 -12.10 10.00 7.50
N PHE A 111 -12.03 11.21 6.93
CA PHE A 111 -13.06 12.24 7.04
C PHE A 111 -14.50 11.76 6.71
N PRO A 112 -14.78 11.10 5.56
CA PRO A 112 -16.14 10.61 5.26
C PRO A 112 -16.64 9.55 6.25
N ILE A 113 -15.73 8.77 6.85
CA ILE A 113 -16.10 7.80 7.89
C ILE A 113 -16.53 8.54 9.17
N ALA A 114 -15.82 9.62 9.53
CA ALA A 114 -16.16 10.44 10.68
C ALA A 114 -17.52 11.13 10.52
N GLU A 115 -17.83 11.66 9.33
CA GLU A 115 -19.16 12.23 9.03
C GLU A 115 -20.27 11.21 9.23
N LYS A 116 -20.10 9.99 8.71
CA LYS A 116 -21.09 8.92 8.88
C LYS A 116 -21.29 8.50 10.33
N LEU A 117 -20.22 8.50 11.12
CA LEU A 117 -20.30 8.19 12.54
C LEU A 117 -21.11 9.25 13.31
N LEU A 118 -20.89 10.53 12.97
CA LEU A 118 -21.62 11.65 13.56
C LEU A 118 -23.11 11.59 13.19
N GLU A 119 -23.46 11.35 11.93
CA GLU A 119 -24.85 11.16 11.48
C GLU A 119 -25.56 10.05 12.28
N LEU A 120 -24.91 8.89 12.46
CA LEU A 120 -25.48 7.78 13.23
C LEU A 120 -25.70 8.13 14.71
N SER A 121 -24.73 8.84 15.32
CA SER A 121 -24.83 9.23 16.73
C SER A 121 -25.98 10.23 16.99
N VAL A 122 -26.17 11.19 16.09
CA VAL A 122 -27.28 12.15 16.16
C VAL A 122 -28.61 11.49 15.84
N GLY A 123 -28.63 10.53 14.91
CA GLY A 123 -29.81 9.74 14.57
C GLY A 123 -30.32 8.86 15.71
N MET A 124 -29.45 8.41 16.62
CA MET A 124 -29.83 7.63 17.81
C MET A 124 -30.33 8.50 18.98
N LEU A 125 -30.07 9.81 18.94
CA LEU A 125 -30.51 10.78 19.95
C LEU A 125 -31.89 11.39 19.65
N ARG A 126 -32.45 11.12 18.46
CA ARG A 126 -33.81 11.51 18.05
C ARG A 126 -34.74 10.31 18.12
#